data_AF-A0A7S1IN48-F1
#
_entry.id   AF-A0A7S1IN48-F1
#
_cell.length_a   1.000
_cell.length_b   1.000
_cell.length_c   1.000
_cell.angle_alpha   90.00
_cell.angle_beta   90.00
_cell.angle_gamma   90.00
#
_symmetry.space_group_name_H-M   'P 1'
#
loop_
_entity.id
_entity.type
_entity.pdbx_description
1 polymer ?
#
loop_
_entity_poly.entity_id
_entity_poly.type
_entity_poly.pdbx_seq_one_letter_code
_entity_poly.pdbx_strand_id
1 'polypeptide(L)'
;VCDWFDAYFQVKTPRVEGIAAAKVSDITKDKIRAKLKAMNMNKYQVVCLYVIAQYTASLVLSMALVQGQIDIDTALQINRLEEYHTVDTTVAIDGYHDVRDADTSIKIAACVVCWEMMKDVTPAQANTPLHLTTPKRMAKAGISDPLSQ
;
A
#
# COMPACT_ATOMS: atom_id res chain seq x y z
N VAL A 1 2.76 -6.29 -13.87
CA VAL A 1 3.10 -5.90 -12.47
C VAL A 1 4.34 -6.60 -11.94
N CYS A 2 4.45 -7.93 -12.01
CA CYS A 2 5.65 -8.64 -11.50
C CYS A 2 6.96 -8.20 -12.16
N ASP A 3 6.97 -8.03 -13.50
CA ASP A 3 8.18 -7.61 -14.21
C ASP A 3 8.63 -6.19 -13.81
N TRP A 4 7.67 -5.30 -13.55
CA TRP A 4 7.95 -3.98 -12.98
C TRP A 4 8.56 -4.09 -11.58
N PHE A 5 8.01 -4.94 -10.71
CA PHE A 5 8.52 -5.12 -9.35
C PHE A 5 9.96 -5.66 -9.37
N ASP A 6 10.21 -6.66 -10.21
CA ASP A 6 11.54 -7.24 -10.40
C ASP A 6 12.55 -6.18 -10.88
N ALA A 7 12.16 -5.33 -11.84
CA ALA A 7 12.98 -4.21 -12.28
C ALA A 7 13.21 -3.15 -11.19
N TYR A 8 12.16 -2.76 -10.46
CA TYR A 8 12.20 -1.71 -9.44
C TYR A 8 13.08 -2.09 -8.24
N PHE A 9 13.00 -3.36 -7.81
CA PHE A 9 13.78 -3.92 -6.70
C PHE A 9 15.09 -4.57 -7.14
N GLN A 10 15.33 -4.71 -8.45
CA GLN A 10 16.49 -5.40 -9.04
C GLN A 10 16.62 -6.85 -8.53
N VAL A 11 15.49 -7.55 -8.51
CA VAL A 11 15.36 -8.94 -8.06
C VAL A 11 14.71 -9.79 -9.14
N LYS A 12 14.66 -11.10 -8.91
CA LYS A 12 13.84 -12.02 -9.68
C LYS A 12 12.89 -12.72 -8.71
N THR A 13 11.60 -12.42 -8.82
CA THR A 13 10.58 -13.03 -7.96
C THR A 13 10.33 -14.46 -8.42
N PRO A 14 10.50 -15.48 -7.55
CA PRO A 14 10.22 -16.86 -7.93
C PRO A 14 8.74 -17.04 -8.23
N ARG A 15 8.43 -17.72 -9.34
CA ARG A 15 7.08 -18.20 -9.64
C ARG A 15 7.00 -19.66 -9.22
N VAL A 16 5.87 -20.04 -8.64
CA VAL A 16 5.60 -21.41 -8.22
C VAL A 16 4.27 -21.85 -8.78
N GLU A 17 4.20 -23.10 -9.20
CA GLU A 17 2.99 -23.76 -9.65
C GLU A 17 2.55 -24.77 -8.59
N GLY A 18 1.24 -24.84 -8.33
CA GLY A 18 0.66 -25.69 -7.29
C GLY A 18 0.88 -25.15 -5.87
N ILE A 19 0.96 -26.06 -4.89
CA ILE A 19 0.98 -25.75 -3.45
C ILE A 19 2.39 -25.62 -2.85
N ALA A 20 3.44 -25.63 -3.67
CA ALA A 20 4.81 -25.56 -3.18
C ALA A 20 5.13 -24.16 -2.62
N ALA A 21 5.94 -24.10 -1.58
CA ALA A 21 6.40 -22.84 -1.03
C ALA A 21 7.48 -22.22 -1.94
N ALA A 22 7.28 -20.95 -2.34
CA ALA A 22 8.27 -20.21 -3.09
C ALA A 22 9.55 -19.99 -2.27
N LYS A 23 10.68 -20.50 -2.77
CA LYS A 23 12.00 -20.25 -2.16
C LYS A 23 12.52 -18.89 -2.60
N VAL A 24 12.28 -17.87 -1.78
CA VAL A 24 12.88 -16.54 -1.96
C VAL A 24 14.28 -16.54 -1.35
N SER A 25 15.30 -16.25 -2.17
CA SER A 25 16.71 -16.19 -1.72
C SER A 25 16.93 -15.07 -0.70
N ASP A 26 17.89 -15.23 0.21
CA ASP A 26 18.22 -14.18 1.18
C ASP A 26 18.74 -12.90 0.52
N ILE A 27 19.49 -13.03 -0.58
CA ILE A 27 19.92 -11.90 -1.42
C ILE A 27 18.71 -11.10 -1.94
N THR A 28 17.65 -11.78 -2.37
CA THR A 28 16.39 -11.14 -2.80
C THR A 28 15.74 -10.39 -1.64
N LYS A 29 15.64 -11.02 -0.47
CA LYS A 29 15.06 -10.40 0.75
C LYS A 29 15.86 -9.17 1.16
N ASP A 30 17.18 -9.24 1.10
CA ASP A 30 18.07 -8.15 1.48
C ASP A 30 17.98 -6.97 0.52
N LYS A 31 17.91 -7.22 -0.79
CA LYS A 31 17.65 -6.16 -1.79
C LYS A 31 16.32 -5.46 -1.56
N ILE A 32 15.26 -6.23 -1.36
CA ILE A 32 13.92 -5.68 -1.06
C ILE A 32 13.98 -4.84 0.21
N ARG A 33 14.56 -5.39 1.29
CA ARG A 33 14.70 -4.68 2.57
C ARG A 33 15.52 -3.39 2.44
N ALA A 34 16.65 -3.43 1.73
CA ALA A 34 17.50 -2.26 1.52
C ALA A 34 16.75 -1.17 0.76
N LYS A 35 16.03 -1.53 -0.30
CA LYS A 35 15.21 -0.59 -1.09
C LYS A 35 14.07 0.01 -0.26
N LEU A 36 13.34 -0.80 0.50
CA LEU A 36 12.28 -0.32 1.39
C LEU A 36 12.82 0.64 2.46
N LYS A 37 14.00 0.37 3.02
CA LYS A 37 14.67 1.30 3.94
C LYS A 37 15.07 2.60 3.23
N ALA A 38 15.60 2.51 2.01
CA ALA A 38 16.03 3.66 1.22
C ALA A 38 14.87 4.58 0.79
N MET A 39 13.64 4.07 0.75
CA MET A 39 12.44 4.90 0.53
C MET A 39 12.21 5.93 1.65
N ASN A 40 12.85 5.76 2.82
CA ASN A 40 12.77 6.70 3.94
C ASN A 40 11.32 7.10 4.31
N MET A 41 10.42 6.12 4.28
CA MET A 41 9.00 6.31 4.54
C MET A 41 8.76 6.86 5.95
N ASN A 42 7.82 7.79 6.08
CA ASN A 42 7.34 8.18 7.40
C ASN A 42 6.39 7.12 8.00
N LYS A 43 6.09 7.21 9.29
CA LYS A 43 5.27 6.21 10.01
C LYS A 43 3.88 6.00 9.39
N TYR A 44 3.28 7.03 8.79
CA TYR A 44 1.95 6.93 8.17
C TYR A 44 2.03 6.14 6.87
N GLN A 45 3.05 6.40 6.04
CA GLN A 45 3.33 5.61 4.84
C GLN A 45 3.62 4.15 5.16
N VAL A 46 4.38 3.86 6.22
CA VAL A 46 4.63 2.49 6.69
C VAL A 46 3.32 1.79 7.05
N VAL A 47 2.42 2.45 7.78
CA VAL A 47 1.10 1.89 8.12
C VAL A 47 0.23 1.70 6.87
N CYS A 48 0.22 2.65 5.95
CA CYS A 48 -0.53 2.53 4.70
C CYS A 48 -0.05 1.32 3.89
N LEU A 49 1.26 1.15 3.72
CA LEU A 49 1.83 0.01 3.01
C LEU A 49 1.50 -1.32 3.71
N TYR A 50 1.55 -1.35 5.05
CA TYR A 50 1.17 -2.53 5.83
C TYR A 50 -0.30 -2.91 5.61
N VAL A 51 -1.23 -1.94 5.70
CA VAL A 51 -2.66 -2.19 5.52
C VAL A 51 -2.95 -2.67 4.10
N ILE A 52 -2.39 -2.03 3.07
CA ILE A 52 -2.56 -2.46 1.68
C ILE A 52 -2.03 -3.89 1.49
N ALA A 53 -0.87 -4.21 2.06
CA ALA A 53 -0.29 -5.55 1.99
C ALA A 53 -1.13 -6.60 2.72
N GLN A 54 -1.79 -6.23 3.82
CA GLN A 54 -2.70 -7.12 4.54
C GLN A 54 -3.92 -7.49 3.69
N TYR A 55 -4.54 -6.51 3.02
CA TYR A 55 -5.75 -6.74 2.22
C TYR A 55 -5.47 -7.35 0.83
N THR A 56 -4.29 -7.11 0.27
CA THR A 56 -3.86 -7.70 -1.02
C THR A 56 -3.04 -8.97 -0.88
N ALA A 57 -2.68 -9.36 0.36
CA ALA A 57 -1.74 -10.44 0.66
C ALA A 57 -0.43 -10.39 -0.17
N SER A 58 -0.06 -9.22 -0.69
CA SER A 58 0.94 -9.10 -1.75
C SER A 58 1.73 -7.79 -1.64
N LEU A 59 3.02 -7.91 -1.32
CA LEU A 59 3.94 -6.78 -1.38
C LEU A 59 4.08 -6.24 -2.81
N VAL A 60 3.98 -7.11 -3.82
CA VAL A 60 4.08 -6.73 -5.24
C VAL A 60 2.94 -5.77 -5.62
N LEU A 61 1.70 -6.14 -5.31
CA LEU A 61 0.52 -5.31 -5.58
C LEU A 61 0.55 -4.03 -4.74
N SER A 62 0.89 -4.15 -3.46
CA SER A 62 0.95 -3.01 -2.56
C SER A 62 1.94 -1.95 -3.06
N MET A 63 3.13 -2.37 -3.45
CA MET A 63 4.15 -1.48 -4.00
C MET A 63 3.74 -0.91 -5.35
N ALA A 64 3.14 -1.71 -6.24
CA ALA A 64 2.68 -1.23 -7.53
C ALA A 64 1.60 -0.14 -7.38
N LEU A 65 0.70 -0.31 -6.42
CA LEU A 65 -0.35 0.64 -6.12
C LEU A 65 0.22 1.96 -5.57
N VAL A 66 1.05 1.92 -4.51
CA VAL A 66 1.59 3.15 -3.91
C VAL A 66 2.66 3.85 -4.75
N GLN A 67 3.16 3.19 -5.81
CA GLN A 67 4.04 3.78 -6.82
C GLN A 67 3.29 4.19 -8.10
N GLY A 68 1.95 4.15 -8.09
CA GLY A 68 1.11 4.61 -9.19
C GLY A 68 1.22 3.79 -10.47
N GLN A 69 1.62 2.52 -10.40
CA GLN A 69 1.75 1.64 -11.57
C GLN A 69 0.45 0.96 -11.95
N ILE A 70 -0.46 0.81 -10.99
CA ILE A 70 -1.81 0.29 -11.14
C ILE A 70 -2.74 1.12 -10.26
N ASP A 71 -4.02 1.17 -10.63
CA ASP A 71 -5.07 1.75 -9.79
C ASP A 71 -5.65 0.70 -8.82
N ILE A 72 -6.56 1.16 -7.93
CA ILE A 72 -7.17 0.34 -6.90
C ILE A 72 -8.00 -0.79 -7.52
N ASP A 73 -8.79 -0.48 -8.54
CA ASP A 73 -9.67 -1.45 -9.20
C ASP A 73 -8.85 -2.57 -9.86
N THR A 74 -7.76 -2.21 -10.56
CA THR A 74 -6.81 -3.17 -11.13
C THR A 74 -6.14 -4.01 -10.06
N ALA A 75 -5.72 -3.41 -8.94
CA ALA A 75 -5.10 -4.14 -7.83
C ALA A 75 -6.07 -5.17 -7.21
N LEU A 76 -7.33 -4.79 -7.00
CA LEU A 76 -8.38 -5.68 -6.48
C LEU A 76 -8.73 -6.78 -7.48
N GLN A 77 -8.81 -6.46 -8.76
CA GLN A 77 -9.04 -7.45 -9.81
C GLN A 77 -7.94 -8.51 -9.85
N ILE A 78 -6.67 -8.08 -9.83
CA ILE A 78 -5.52 -9.00 -9.83
C ILE A 78 -5.54 -9.88 -8.55
N ASN A 79 -5.79 -9.28 -7.39
CA ASN A 79 -5.83 -10.00 -6.11
C ASN A 79 -6.88 -11.12 -6.08
N ARG A 80 -7.95 -10.98 -6.87
CA ARG A 80 -9.11 -11.89 -6.87
C ARG A 80 -9.22 -12.78 -8.10
N LEU A 81 -8.18 -12.83 -8.94
CA LEU A 81 -8.22 -13.62 -10.18
C LEU A 81 -8.61 -15.09 -9.94
N GLU A 82 -8.12 -15.71 -8.87
CA GLU A 82 -8.48 -17.09 -8.52
C GLU A 82 -9.93 -17.23 -8.04
N GLU A 83 -10.41 -16.30 -7.21
CA GLU A 83 -11.79 -16.28 -6.72
C GLU A 83 -12.77 -16.05 -7.89
N TYR A 84 -12.48 -15.11 -8.79
CA TYR A 84 -13.29 -14.87 -9.98
C TYR A 84 -13.32 -16.07 -10.93
N HIS A 85 -12.18 -16.73 -11.14
CA HIS A 85 -12.16 -17.97 -11.93
C HIS A 85 -13.01 -19.08 -11.29
N THR A 86 -13.02 -19.16 -9.96
CA THR A 86 -13.84 -20.12 -9.22
C THR A 86 -15.33 -19.78 -9.31
N VAL A 87 -15.73 -18.52 -9.18
CA VAL A 87 -17.13 -18.07 -9.31
C VAL A 87 -17.66 -18.21 -10.74
N ASP A 88 -16.81 -18.03 -11.75
CA ASP A 88 -17.19 -18.27 -13.14
C ASP A 88 -17.41 -19.77 -13.43
N THR A 89 -16.79 -20.65 -12.64
CA THR A 89 -16.85 -22.11 -12.82
C THR A 89 -17.78 -22.82 -11.83
N THR A 90 -18.20 -22.17 -10.74
CA THR A 90 -19.05 -22.72 -9.67
C THR A 90 -20.07 -21.70 -9.18
N VAL A 91 -21.27 -22.14 -8.77
CA VAL A 91 -22.38 -21.24 -8.36
C VAL A 91 -21.94 -20.27 -7.25
N ALA A 92 -22.13 -18.98 -7.49
CA ALA A 92 -21.80 -17.90 -6.55
C ALA A 92 -22.56 -18.03 -5.23
N ILE A 93 -21.90 -17.74 -4.10
CA ILE A 93 -22.55 -17.60 -2.80
C ILE A 93 -22.85 -16.10 -2.60
N ASP A 94 -24.09 -15.68 -2.85
CA ASP A 94 -24.48 -14.26 -2.78
C ASP A 94 -24.45 -13.69 -1.36
N GLY A 95 -24.02 -12.42 -1.24
CA GLY A 95 -24.29 -11.54 -0.09
C GLY A 95 -23.14 -11.29 0.90
N TYR A 96 -22.19 -12.22 1.10
CA TYR A 96 -21.05 -11.98 2.01
C TYR A 96 -19.86 -11.29 1.30
N HIS A 97 -19.69 -11.55 0.01
CA HIS A 97 -18.55 -11.05 -0.75
C HIS A 97 -18.63 -9.54 -0.98
N ASP A 98 -19.83 -8.99 -1.25
CA ASP A 98 -20.01 -7.58 -1.60
C ASP A 98 -19.61 -6.61 -0.48
N VAL A 99 -20.00 -6.91 0.76
CA VAL A 99 -19.67 -6.05 1.91
C VAL A 99 -18.17 -6.08 2.21
N ARG A 100 -17.55 -7.27 2.13
CA ARG A 100 -16.11 -7.43 2.33
C ARG A 100 -15.31 -6.70 1.23
N ASP A 101 -15.78 -6.76 0.00
CA ASP A 101 -15.13 -6.13 -1.15
C ASP A 101 -15.21 -4.60 -1.05
N ALA A 102 -16.38 -4.07 -0.70
CA ALA A 102 -16.57 -2.64 -0.46
C ALA A 102 -15.70 -2.14 0.71
N ASP A 103 -15.67 -2.87 1.84
CA ASP A 103 -14.83 -2.55 2.99
C ASP A 103 -13.33 -2.57 2.64
N THR A 104 -12.89 -3.58 1.88
CA THR A 104 -11.51 -3.71 1.42
C THR A 104 -11.12 -2.54 0.51
N SER A 105 -11.98 -2.20 -0.46
CA SER A 105 -11.76 -1.11 -1.40
C SER A 105 -11.62 0.23 -0.68
N ILE A 106 -12.52 0.54 0.26
CA ILE A 106 -12.49 1.79 1.03
C ILE A 106 -11.21 1.89 1.88
N LYS A 107 -10.79 0.80 2.54
CA LYS A 107 -9.58 0.79 3.37
C LYS A 107 -8.31 0.99 2.54
N ILE A 108 -8.23 0.34 1.38
CA ILE A 108 -7.11 0.54 0.45
C ILE A 108 -7.12 1.97 -0.09
N ALA A 109 -8.28 2.50 -0.49
CA ALA A 109 -8.42 3.87 -0.98
C ALA A 109 -7.96 4.90 0.06
N ALA A 110 -8.41 4.74 1.31
CA ALA A 110 -7.98 5.61 2.41
C ALA A 110 -6.46 5.57 2.61
N CYS A 111 -5.83 4.40 2.48
CA CYS A 111 -4.38 4.26 2.58
C CYS A 111 -3.64 4.91 1.39
N VAL A 112 -4.15 4.78 0.17
CA VAL A 112 -3.55 5.43 -1.01
C VAL A 112 -3.62 6.95 -0.89
N VAL A 113 -4.79 7.49 -0.51
CA VAL A 113 -4.95 8.93 -0.28
C VAL A 113 -4.02 9.42 0.83
N CYS A 114 -3.96 8.70 1.95
CA CYS A 114 -3.06 9.04 3.06
C CYS A 114 -1.58 8.98 2.63
N TRP A 115 -1.19 7.95 1.87
CA TRP A 115 0.16 7.83 1.33
C TRP A 115 0.57 9.06 0.52
N GLU A 116 -0.31 9.50 -0.40
CA GLU A 116 -0.09 10.68 -1.23
C GLU A 116 -0.05 11.98 -0.42
N MET A 117 -0.94 12.16 0.55
CA MET A 117 -0.92 13.33 1.44
C MET A 117 0.37 13.43 2.25
N MET A 118 1.02 12.29 2.51
CA MET A 118 2.20 12.20 3.36
C MET A 118 3.53 12.15 2.58
N LYS A 119 3.51 12.24 1.25
CA LYS A 119 4.73 12.14 0.41
C LYS A 119 5.78 13.20 0.70
N ASP A 120 5.36 14.40 1.09
CA ASP A 120 6.23 15.53 1.39
C ASP A 120 6.51 15.69 2.90
N VAL A 121 5.99 14.78 3.72
CA VAL A 121 6.19 14.79 5.17
C VAL A 121 7.38 13.91 5.53
N THR A 122 8.43 14.53 6.06
CA THR A 122 9.62 13.79 6.47
C THR A 122 9.33 12.92 7.70
N PRO A 123 10.08 11.82 7.91
CA PRO A 123 9.94 11.01 9.12
C PRO A 123 10.04 11.83 10.43
N ALA A 124 10.91 12.83 10.48
CA ALA A 124 11.05 13.72 11.63
C ALA A 124 9.77 14.55 11.89
N GLN A 125 9.17 15.10 10.84
CA GLN A 125 7.91 15.85 10.94
C GLN A 125 6.76 14.96 11.40
N ALA A 126 6.66 13.75 10.86
CA ALA A 126 5.62 12.79 11.25
C ALA A 126 5.73 12.35 12.71
N ASN A 127 6.91 12.38 13.32
CA ASN A 127 7.12 12.04 14.72
C ASN A 127 6.80 13.18 15.69
N THR A 128 6.56 14.40 15.18
CA THR A 128 6.14 15.52 16.02
C THR A 128 4.67 15.33 16.43
N PRO A 129 4.35 15.37 17.73
CA PRO A 129 2.96 15.32 18.18
C PRO A 129 2.13 16.45 17.58
N LEU A 130 0.89 16.15 17.15
CA LEU A 130 -0.01 17.12 16.51
C LEU A 130 -0.25 18.40 17.36
N HIS A 131 -0.18 18.27 18.69
CA HIS A 131 -0.35 19.39 19.61
C HIS A 131 0.85 20.34 19.67
N LEU A 132 2.00 19.98 19.07
CA LEU A 132 3.21 20.81 19.01
C LEU A 132 3.45 21.39 17.60
N THR A 133 2.56 21.12 16.63
CA THR A 133 2.74 21.54 15.23
C THR A 133 2.20 22.92 14.85
N THR A 134 1.68 23.73 15.78
CA THR A 134 1.19 25.10 15.49
C THR A 134 1.68 26.08 16.56
N PRO A 135 2.35 27.21 16.18
CA PRO A 135 1.89 28.18 15.17
C PRO A 135 2.87 28.48 14.00
N LYS A 136 4.05 27.84 13.93
CA LYS A 136 5.05 28.18 12.88
C LYS A 136 4.65 27.71 11.47
N ARG A 137 3.77 26.70 11.35
CA ARG A 137 3.34 26.16 10.04
C ARG A 137 2.19 26.96 9.42
N MET A 138 1.26 27.49 10.23
CA MET A 138 0.17 28.38 9.80
C MET A 138 0.68 29.74 9.33
N ALA A 139 1.67 30.31 10.05
CA ALA A 139 2.29 31.59 9.68
C ALA A 139 2.97 31.55 8.29
N LYS A 140 3.46 30.38 7.85
CA LYS A 140 4.10 30.20 6.54
C LYS A 140 3.10 29.94 5.41
N ALA A 141 1.85 29.57 5.74
CA ALA A 141 0.77 29.26 4.80
C ALA A 141 -0.29 30.38 4.70
N GLY A 142 -0.16 31.46 5.46
CA GLY A 142 -1.10 32.60 5.43
C GLY A 142 -2.49 32.29 5.98
N ILE A 143 -2.65 31.19 6.73
CA ILE A 143 -3.94 30.79 7.30
C ILE A 143 -3.99 31.31 8.73
N SER A 144 -4.95 32.20 9.02
CA SER A 144 -5.18 32.74 10.36
C SER A 144 -5.71 31.66 11.31
N ASP A 145 -5.30 31.77 12.58
CA ASP A 145 -5.70 30.86 13.66
C ASP A 145 -7.22 30.93 13.91
N PRO A 146 -7.97 29.82 13.81
CA PRO A 146 -9.40 29.81 14.08
C PRO A 146 -9.76 29.97 15.56
N LEU A 147 -8.79 29.99 16.48
CA LEU A 147 -8.99 30.12 17.92
C LEU A 147 -8.65 31.51 18.49
N SER A 148 -8.39 32.51 17.64
CA SER A 148 -8.11 33.88 18.09
C SER A 148 -9.36 34.77 18.23
N GLN A 149 -10.47 34.22 18.75
CA GLN A 149 -11.62 35.00 19.21
C GLN A 149 -11.74 34.96 20.73
#